data_AF-A0A3D5RU77-F1
#
_entry.id   AF-A0A3D5RU77-F1
#
_cell.length_a   1.000
_cell.length_b   1.000
_cell.length_c   1.000
_cell.angle_alpha   90.00
_cell.angle_beta   90.00
_cell.angle_gamma   90.00
#
_symmetry.space_group_name_H-M   'P 1'
#
loop_
_entity.id
_entity.type
_entity.pdbx_description
1 polymer ?
#
loop_
_entity_poly.entity_id
_entity_poly.type
_entity_poly.pdbx_seq_one_letter_code
_entity_poly.pdbx_strand_id
1 'polypeptide(L)' 'GYEDGFHMIGGSAIVSPTGEIVAQTQTEEDELIFANIDLAIGVPLRENMFNFAKHRRTEHYGLIIERTGAGEPLGKAPV' A
#
# COMPACT_ATOMS: atom_id res chain seq x y z
N GLY A 1 -11.90 0.96 -19.29
CA GLY A 1 -13.07 1.19 -20.14
C GLY A 1 -13.18 2.66 -20.52
N TYR A 2 -14.23 3.03 -21.25
CA TYR A 2 -14.44 4.40 -21.70
C TYR A 2 -15.91 4.81 -21.47
N GLU A 3 -16.16 5.65 -20.47
CA GLU A 3 -17.49 6.05 -20.02
C GLU A 3 -17.77 7.50 -20.42
N ASP A 4 -18.86 7.75 -21.17
CA ASP A 4 -19.32 9.08 -21.57
C ASP A 4 -18.25 10.02 -22.19
N GLY A 5 -17.25 9.47 -22.88
CA GLY A 5 -16.15 10.27 -23.44
C GLY A 5 -14.87 10.29 -22.60
N PHE A 6 -14.82 9.54 -21.51
CA PHE A 6 -13.73 9.58 -20.54
C PHE A 6 -13.11 8.20 -20.35
N HIS A 7 -11.78 8.14 -20.50
CA HIS A 7 -11.01 6.91 -20.25
C HIS A 7 -10.89 6.64 -18.76
N MET A 8 -11.15 5.40 -18.38
CA MET A 8 -11.06 4.90 -17.01
C MET A 8 -9.89 3.92 -16.91
N ILE A 9 -8.92 4.25 -16.05
CA ILE A 9 -7.72 3.43 -15.83
C ILE A 9 -8.11 2.00 -15.44
N GLY A 10 -7.64 1.02 -16.21
CA GLY A 10 -7.74 -0.41 -15.90
C GLY A 10 -6.57 -0.92 -15.06
N GLY A 11 -6.11 -2.15 -15.33
CA GLY A 11 -4.92 -2.70 -14.68
C GLY A 11 -5.17 -3.17 -13.25
N SER A 12 -6.36 -3.70 -12.95
CA SER A 12 -6.63 -4.36 -11.67
C SER A 12 -5.58 -5.43 -11.41
N ALA A 13 -5.09 -5.52 -10.17
CA ALA A 13 -3.99 -6.40 -9.80
C ALA A 13 -4.21 -7.08 -8.45
N ILE A 14 -3.67 -8.30 -8.32
CA ILE A 14 -3.52 -9.02 -7.04
C ILE A 14 -2.02 -8.97 -6.69
N VAL A 15 -1.70 -8.50 -5.48
CA VAL A 15 -0.30 -8.27 -5.05
C VAL A 15 0.02 -9.11 -3.81
N SER A 16 1.15 -9.80 -3.86
CA SER A 16 1.72 -10.58 -2.75
C SER A 16 2.16 -9.69 -1.59
N PRO A 17 2.21 -10.17 -0.34
CA PRO A 17 2.83 -9.47 0.78
C PRO A 17 4.31 -9.07 0.56
N THR A 18 5.00 -9.69 -0.40
CA THR A 18 6.36 -9.34 -0.83
C THR A 18 6.41 -8.10 -1.72
N GLY A 19 5.27 -7.62 -2.21
CA GLY A 19 5.13 -6.50 -3.15
C GLY A 19 5.06 -6.92 -4.63
N GLU A 20 5.14 -8.21 -4.93
CA GLU A 20 5.09 -8.73 -6.30
C GLU A 20 3.65 -8.83 -6.82
N ILE A 21 3.41 -8.44 -8.08
CA ILE A 21 2.13 -8.62 -8.76
C ILE A 21 2.01 -10.10 -9.17
N VAL A 22 0.98 -10.80 -8.69
CA VAL A 22 0.75 -12.23 -8.97
C VAL A 22 -0.34 -12.48 -10.00
N ALA A 23 -1.19 -11.49 -10.26
CA ALA A 23 -2.13 -11.46 -11.38
C ALA A 23 -2.46 -9.99 -11.71
N GLN A 24 -2.65 -9.68 -12.99
CA GLN A 24 -3.03 -8.35 -13.46
C GLN A 24 -3.89 -8.46 -14.72
N THR A 25 -4.94 -7.64 -14.82
CA THR A 25 -5.79 -7.60 -16.02
C THR A 25 -4.99 -7.13 -17.23
N GLN A 26 -5.21 -7.74 -18.39
CA GLN A 26 -4.56 -7.34 -19.65
C GLN A 26 -5.45 -6.51 -20.56
N THR A 27 -6.73 -6.39 -20.21
CA THR A 27 -7.73 -5.62 -20.94
C THR A 27 -8.38 -4.58 -20.02
N GLU A 28 -9.18 -3.71 -20.63
CA GLU A 28 -9.96 -2.69 -19.93
C GLU A 28 -11.47 -2.91 -20.08
N GLU A 29 -11.84 -4.10 -20.58
CA GLU A 29 -13.20 -4.63 -20.73
C GLU A 29 -13.51 -5.59 -19.58
N ASP A 30 -14.63 -6.32 -19.68
CA ASP A 30 -14.99 -7.36 -18.72
C ASP A 30 -13.94 -8.50 -18.72
N GLU A 31 -13.13 -8.54 -17.65
CA GLU A 31 -12.08 -9.54 -17.46
C GLU A 31 -12.04 -10.00 -16.00
N LEU A 32 -11.80 -11.31 -15.80
CA LEU A 32 -11.61 -11.90 -14.48
C LEU A 32 -10.18 -12.40 -14.32
N ILE A 33 -9.47 -11.85 -13.34
CA ILE A 33 -8.18 -12.37 -12.87
C ILE A 33 -8.37 -13.18 -11.58
N PHE A 34 -7.53 -14.21 -11.39
CA PHE A 34 -7.55 -15.03 -10.19
C PHE A 34 -6.12 -15.43 -9.79
N ALA A 35 -5.94 -15.72 -8.51
CA ALA A 35 -4.69 -16.25 -7.95
C ALA A 35 -5.00 -17.20 -6.79
N ASN A 36 -4.17 -18.21 -6.58
CA ASN A 36 -4.20 -19.02 -5.36
C ASN A 36 -3.42 -18.28 -4.28
N ILE A 37 -4.05 -18.02 -3.13
CA ILE A 37 -3.49 -17.15 -2.10
C ILE A 37 -3.20 -17.97 -0.85
N ASP A 38 -1.91 -18.09 -0.51
CA ASP A 38 -1.47 -18.55 0.81
C ASP A 38 -1.26 -17.36 1.75
N LEU A 39 -2.17 -17.21 2.71
CA LEU A 39 -2.12 -16.13 3.71
C LEU A 39 -0.95 -16.28 4.69
N ALA A 40 -0.36 -17.48 4.82
CA ALA A 40 0.74 -17.73 5.73
C ALA A 40 2.04 -17.05 5.30
N ILE A 41 2.21 -16.73 4.01
CA ILE A 41 3.39 -16.05 3.46
C ILE A 41 3.67 -14.71 4.18
N GLY A 42 2.63 -14.03 4.67
CA GLY A 42 2.78 -12.76 5.40
C GLY A 42 3.24 -12.90 6.86
N VAL A 43 3.25 -14.10 7.44
CA VAL A 43 3.66 -14.34 8.84
C VAL A 43 5.14 -14.01 9.08
N PRO A 44 6.11 -14.59 8.35
CA PRO A 44 7.53 -14.32 8.61
C PRO A 44 7.91 -12.85 8.40
N LEU A 45 7.23 -12.16 7.48
CA LEU A 45 7.40 -10.72 7.25
C LEU A 45 7.01 -9.92 8.50
N ARG A 46 5.86 -10.22 9.12
CA ARG A 46 5.36 -9.53 10.32
C ARG A 46 6.15 -9.87 11.58
N GLU A 47 6.70 -11.07 11.68
CA GLU A 47 7.48 -11.49 12.86
C GLU A 47 8.91 -10.94 12.86
N ASN A 48 9.46 -10.69 11.68
CA ASN A 48 10.84 -10.25 11.47
C ASN A 48 10.91 -8.82 10.91
N MET A 49 11.08 -8.67 9.59
CA MET A 49 11.40 -7.39 8.94
C MET A 49 10.38 -6.28 9.23
N PHE A 50 9.10 -6.61 9.28
CA PHE A 50 8.01 -5.70 9.59
C PHE A 50 7.43 -5.91 10.99
N ASN A 51 8.25 -6.36 11.94
CA ASN A 51 7.84 -6.40 13.34
C ASN A 51 7.71 -4.98 13.90
N PHE A 52 6.51 -4.43 13.79
CA PHE A 52 6.22 -3.05 14.15
C PHE A 52 6.47 -2.74 15.62
N ALA A 53 6.20 -3.69 16.52
CA ALA A 53 6.46 -3.51 17.95
C ALA A 53 7.96 -3.38 18.26
N LYS A 54 8.82 -4.06 17.49
CA LYS A 54 10.28 -4.00 17.65
C LYS A 54 10.93 -2.83 16.92
N HIS A 55 10.34 -2.35 15.82
CA HIS A 55 11.03 -1.46 14.88
C HIS A 55 10.42 -0.07 14.72
N ARG A 56 9.12 0.13 14.99
CA ARG A 56 8.52 1.47 14.84
C ARG A 56 8.96 2.39 15.97
N ARG A 57 9.18 3.67 15.62
CA ARG A 57 9.43 4.78 16.55
C ARG A 57 8.33 5.81 16.33
N THR A 58 7.19 5.58 16.97
CA THR A 58 5.96 6.35 16.71
C THR A 58 6.05 7.80 17.14
N GLU A 59 6.94 8.13 18.07
CA GLU A 59 7.26 9.50 18.47
C GLU A 59 7.74 10.37 17.30
N HIS A 60 8.29 9.78 16.25
CA HIS A 60 8.73 10.52 15.06
C HIS A 60 7.63 10.67 13.99
N TYR A 61 6.44 10.08 14.17
CA TYR A 61 5.39 10.06 13.15
C TYR A 61 4.35 11.17 13.29
N GLY A 62 4.55 12.13 14.20
CA GLY A 62 3.58 13.20 14.48
C GLY A 62 3.11 13.96 13.24
N LEU A 63 4.01 14.21 12.28
CA LEU A 63 3.66 14.91 11.03
C LEU A 63 2.61 14.18 10.20
N ILE A 64 2.47 12.86 10.31
CA ILE A 64 1.44 12.10 9.58
C ILE A 64 0.04 12.49 10.06
N ILE A 65 -0.12 12.84 11.34
CA ILE A 65 -1.42 13.13 11.96
C ILE A 65 -1.65 14.63 12.22
N GLU A 66 -0.61 15.45 12.18
CA GLU A 66 -0.66 16.87 12.56
C GLU A 66 -0.79 17.84 11.39
N ARG A 67 -0.53 17.41 10.16
CA ARG A 67 -0.56 18.30 8.99
C ARG A 67 -1.10 17.61 7.74
N THR A 68 -1.72 18.40 6.88
CA THR A 68 -2.22 17.93 5.57
C THR A 68 -1.19 18.10 4.45
N GLY A 69 -0.42 19.18 4.45
CA GLY A 69 0.57 19.50 3.42
C GLY A 69 1.86 20.06 4.00
N ALA A 70 2.90 20.23 3.17
CA ALA A 70 4.21 20.77 3.54
C ALA A 70 4.17 22.24 4.00
N GLY A 71 5.23 22.71 4.66
CA GLY A 71 5.27 24.03 5.33
C GLY A 71 6.15 24.02 6.58
N GLU A 72 6.18 25.16 7.29
CA GLU A 72 7.12 25.46 8.37
C GLU A 72 7.16 24.40 9.50
N PRO A 73 8.30 24.26 10.20
CA PRO A 73 8.42 23.39 11.36
C PRO A 73 7.37 23.70 12.42
N LEU A 74 6.77 22.66 13.01
CA LEU A 74 5.72 22.80 14.03
C LEU A 74 6.24 23.27 15.41
N GLY A 75 7.52 23.63 15.52
CA GLY A 75 8.12 24.16 16.76
C GLY A 75 8.23 23.16 17.92
N LYS A 76 8.04 21.86 17.69
CA LYS A 76 8.18 20.83 18.72
C LYS A 76 9.65 20.53 19.00
N ALA A 77 9.99 20.36 20.27
CA ALA A 77 11.31 19.91 20.67
C ALA A 77 11.61 18.53 20.04
N PRO A 78 12.84 18.28 19.58
CA PRO A 78 13.22 16.96 19.08
C PRO A 78 13.03 15.92 20.20
N VAL A 79 12.43 14.78 19.82
CA VAL A 79 12.22 13.60 20.66
C VAL A 79 13.44 12.69 20.64
#